data_AF-A0AAU9R145-F1
#
_entry.id   AF-A0AAU9R145-F1
#
_cell.length_a   1.000
_cell.length_b   1.000
_cell.length_c   1.000
_cell.angle_alpha   90.00
_cell.angle_beta   90.00
_cell.angle_gamma   90.00
#
_symmetry.space_group_name_H-M   'P 1'
#
loop_
_entity.id
_entity.type
_entity.pdbx_description
1 polymer ?
#
loop_
_entity_poly.entity_id
_entity_poly.type
_entity_poly.pdbx_seq_one_letter_code
_entity_poly.pdbx_strand_id
1 'polypeptide(L)' 'MNACIAAPIGEDPYLDDNSIRFHEHLGYKFVGRFHQCGYKFGRWYDMVWMEKMLGEHTVPAPAIIPFPEIKND' A
#
# COMPACT_ATOMS: atom_id res chain seq x y z
N MET A 1 0.67 -4.62 -7.61
CA MET A 1 1.49 -4.35 -6.39
C MET A 1 0.59 -3.89 -5.27
N ASN A 2 0.90 -4.20 -4.01
CA ASN A 2 0.09 -3.78 -2.86
C ASN A 2 0.94 -3.02 -1.83
N ALA A 3 0.27 -2.25 -0.98
CA ALA A 3 0.85 -1.54 0.15
C ALA A 3 -0.07 -1.72 1.37
N CYS A 4 0.51 -2.10 2.51
CA CYS A 4 -0.15 -2.19 3.81
C CYS A 4 0.36 -1.06 4.70
N ILE A 5 -0.52 -0.14 5.07
CA ILE A 5 -0.16 1.16 5.65
C ILE A 5 -0.92 1.34 6.97
N ALA A 6 -0.21 1.69 8.05
CA ALA A 6 -0.86 2.11 9.28
C ALA A 6 -1.53 3.48 9.06
N ALA A 7 -2.76 3.63 9.55
CA ALA A 7 -3.56 4.83 9.38
C ALA A 7 -4.02 5.37 10.75
N PRO A 8 -3.89 6.68 11.00
CA PRO A 8 -4.39 7.28 12.22
C PRO A 8 -5.93 7.32 12.22
N ILE A 9 -6.51 7.41 13.42
CA ILE A 9 -7.94 7.62 13.65
C ILE A 9 -8.10 9.08 14.09
N GLY A 10 -8.20 9.99 13.11
CA GLY A 10 -8.16 11.44 13.34
C GLY A 10 -6.73 11.99 13.46
N GLU A 11 -6.58 13.16 14.08
CA GLU A 11 -5.26 13.75 14.35
C GLU A 11 -4.49 12.93 15.39
N ASP A 12 -3.22 12.67 15.11
CA ASP A 12 -2.36 11.86 15.97
C ASP A 12 -0.92 12.42 15.99
N PRO A 13 -0.27 12.49 17.17
CA PRO A 13 1.06 13.10 17.29
C PRO A 13 2.22 12.20 16.81
N TYR A 14 1.97 10.93 16.51
CA TYR A 14 2.99 9.95 16.11
C TYR A 14 2.81 9.42 14.69
N LEU A 15 1.62 9.56 14.11
CA LEU A 15 1.29 9.03 12.80
C LEU A 15 0.32 9.96 12.06
N ASP A 16 0.62 10.27 10.80
CA ASP A 16 -0.25 11.00 9.91
C ASP A 16 -0.69 10.13 8.72
N ASP A 17 -1.45 10.71 7.78
CA ASP A 17 -1.90 10.03 6.56
C ASP A 17 -0.93 10.22 5.37
N ASN A 18 0.30 10.72 5.58
CA ASN A 18 1.21 11.06 4.48
C ASN A 18 1.60 9.84 3.64
N SER A 19 1.76 8.66 4.25
CA SER A 19 2.05 7.43 3.51
C SER A 19 0.89 7.07 2.56
N ILE A 20 -0.36 7.26 2.98
CA ILE A 20 -1.53 7.04 2.11
C ILE A 20 -1.47 7.99 0.92
N ARG A 21 -1.31 9.30 1.17
CA ARG A 21 -1.23 10.33 0.11
C ARG A 21 -0.06 10.10 -0.84
N PHE A 22 1.08 9.66 -0.31
CA PHE A 22 2.24 9.30 -1.12
C PHE A 22 1.92 8.16 -2.09
N HIS A 23 1.28 7.08 -1.61
CA HIS A 23 0.89 5.97 -2.46
C HIS A 23 -0.20 6.38 -3.47
N GLU A 24 -1.18 7.19 -3.07
CA GLU A 24 -2.18 7.76 -3.99
C GLU A 24 -1.53 8.55 -5.13
N HIS A 25 -0.56 9.42 -4.81
CA HIS A 25 0.20 10.18 -5.81
C HIS A 25 0.95 9.28 -6.80
N LEU A 26 1.44 8.12 -6.34
CA LEU A 26 2.09 7.11 -7.18
C LEU A 26 1.10 6.23 -7.97
N GLY A 27 -0.19 6.50 -7.89
CA GLY A 27 -1.23 5.79 -8.64
C GLY A 27 -1.75 4.52 -7.95
N TYR A 28 -1.52 4.37 -6.64
CA TYR A 28 -2.20 3.34 -5.86
C TYR A 28 -3.66 3.73 -5.59
N LYS A 29 -4.52 2.73 -5.42
CA LYS A 29 -5.94 2.85 -5.12
C LYS A 29 -6.24 2.13 -3.82
N PHE A 30 -7.15 2.69 -3.03
CA PHE A 30 -7.65 2.05 -1.82
C PHE A 30 -8.36 0.73 -2.13
N VAL A 31 -8.05 -0.31 -1.35
CA VAL A 31 -8.67 -1.65 -1.46
C VAL A 31 -9.51 -1.96 -0.23
N GLY A 32 -9.00 -1.65 0.97
CA GLY A 32 -9.69 -2.00 2.20
C GLY A 32 -9.06 -1.39 3.45
N ARG A 33 -9.84 -1.38 4.53
CA ARG A 33 -9.44 -0.84 5.83
C ARG A 33 -9.81 -1.83 6.93
N PHE A 34 -8.86 -2.09 7.80
CA PHE A 34 -9.04 -2.87 9.02
C PHE A 34 -9.07 -1.89 10.18
N HIS A 35 -10.14 -1.92 10.96
CA HIS A 35 -10.38 -0.94 12.01
C HIS A 35 -9.76 -1.38 13.34
N GLN A 36 -9.07 -0.46 14.01
CA GLN A 36 -8.48 -0.61 15.34
C GLN A 36 -7.74 -1.94 15.51
N CYS A 37 -6.97 -2.34 14.50
CA CYS A 37 -6.31 -3.65 14.46
C CYS A 37 -4.83 -3.60 14.85
N GLY A 38 -4.26 -2.40 15.02
CA GLY A 38 -2.90 -2.21 15.52
C GLY A 38 -2.90 -1.41 16.82
N TYR A 39 -2.14 -1.84 17.83
CA TYR A 39 -1.98 -1.11 19.09
C TYR A 39 -0.53 -0.68 19.30
N LYS A 40 -0.27 0.63 19.39
CA LYS A 40 1.07 1.20 19.61
C LYS A 40 0.95 2.58 20.26
N PHE A 41 1.95 3.02 21.02
CA PHE A 41 1.94 4.34 21.68
C PHE A 41 0.69 4.61 22.54
N GLY A 42 0.12 3.55 23.15
CA GLY A 42 -1.10 3.67 23.95
C GLY A 42 -2.37 3.93 23.14
N ARG A 43 -2.35 3.66 21.82
CA ARG A 43 -3.40 4.05 20.87
C ARG A 43 -3.70 2.92 19.90
N TRP A 44 -4.95 2.86 19.46
CA TRP A 44 -5.40 1.98 18.40
C TRP A 44 -5.28 2.68 17.04
N TYR A 45 -4.80 1.94 16.05
CA TYR A 45 -4.66 2.39 14.67
C TYR A 45 -5.39 1.45 13.73
N ASP A 46 -5.82 2.03 12.62
CA ASP A 46 -6.33 1.26 11.49
C ASP A 46 -5.16 0.81 10.61
N MET A 47 -5.39 -0.21 9.78
CA MET A 47 -4.49 -0.58 8.70
C MET A 47 -5.25 -0.46 7.38
N VAL A 48 -4.65 0.19 6.39
CA VAL A 48 -5.19 0.36 5.05
C VAL A 48 -4.38 -0.50 4.07
N TRP A 49 -5.09 -1.21 3.20
CA TRP A 49 -4.54 -1.85 2.02
C TRP A 49 -4.81 -0.99 0.80
N MET A 50 -3.77 -0.78 0.00
CA MET A 50 -3.85 -0.13 -1.29
C MET A 50 -3.21 -1.01 -2.37
N GLU A 51 -3.63 -0.86 -3.62
CA GLU A 51 -3.06 -1.58 -4.77
C GLU A 51 -2.71 -0.64 -5.92
N LYS A 52 -1.68 -1.01 -6.68
CA LYS A 52 -1.32 -0.39 -7.95
C LYS A 52 -1.25 -1.45 -9.04
N MET A 53 -2.01 -1.25 -10.10
CA MET A 53 -1.91 -2.07 -11.31
C MET A 53 -0.59 -1.77 -12.01
N LEU A 54 0.22 -2.81 -12.26
CA LEU A 54 1.50 -2.67 -12.96
C LEU A 54 1.41 -3.08 -14.43
N GLY A 55 0.39 -3.85 -14.79
CA GLY A 55 0.14 -4.34 -16.14
C GLY A 55 -1.13 -5.19 -16.16
N GLU A 56 -1.65 -5.46 -17.35
CA GLU A 56 -2.85 -6.28 -17.54
C GLU A 56 -2.67 -7.71 -17.00
N HIS A 57 -3.73 -8.26 -16.41
CA HIS A 57 -3.75 -9.65 -15.96
C HIS A 57 -4.05 -10.58 -17.14
N THR A 58 -3.02 -11.04 -17.84
CA THR A 58 -3.16 -11.98 -18.95
C THR A 58 -3.31 -13.42 -18.46
N VAL A 59 -3.92 -14.27 -19.31
CA VAL A 59 -3.99 -15.72 -19.10
C VAL A 59 -3.33 -16.42 -20.29
N PRO A 60 -2.24 -17.19 -20.09
CA PRO A 60 -1.56 -17.41 -18.81
C PRO A 60 -0.86 -16.14 -18.30
N ALA A 61 -0.58 -16.10 -17.00
CA ALA A 61 0.25 -15.05 -16.42
C ALA A 61 1.68 -15.13 -17.00
N PRO A 62 2.32 -13.98 -17.30
CA PRO A 62 3.69 -13.99 -17.80
C PRO A 62 4.66 -14.50 -16.72
N ALA A 63 5.77 -15.09 -17.16
CA ALA A 63 6.85 -15.46 -16.26
C ALA A 63 7.47 -14.20 -15.62
N ILE A 64 7.86 -14.30 -14.35
CA ILE A 64 8.60 -13.24 -13.66
C ILE A 64 9.98 -13.12 -14.31
N ILE A 65 10.36 -11.90 -14.72
CA ILE A 65 11.70 -11.59 -15.20
C ILE A 65 12.59 -11.30 -13.97
N PRO A 66 13.66 -12.06 -13.72
CA PRO A 66 14.60 -11.77 -12.64
C PRO A 66 15.27 -10.40 -12.85
N PHE A 67 15.52 -9.67 -11.76
CA PHE A 67 16.11 -8.34 -11.84
C PHE A 67 17.41 -8.25 -12.68
N PRO A 68 18.36 -9.22 -12.62
CA PRO A 68 19.57 -9.18 -13.47
C PRO A 68 19.30 -9.28 -14.97
N GLU A 69 18.12 -9.73 -15.38
CA GLU A 69 17.73 -9.94 -16.78
C GLU A 69 16.85 -8.81 -17.33
N ILE A 70 16.46 -7.85 -16.48
CA ILE A 70 15.71 -6.67 -16.90
C ILE A 70 16.62 -5.83 -17.82
N LYS A 71 16.19 -5.64 -19.06
CA LYS A 71 16.83 -4.70 -19.98
C LYS A 71 16.27 -3.32 -19.71
N ASN A 72 17.15 -2.33 -19.58
CA ASN A 72 16.72 -0.93 -19.58
C ASN A 72 16.48 -0.53 -21.03
N ASP A 73 15.26 -0.12 -21.35
CA ASP A 73 14.93 0.61 -22.58
C ASP A 73 15.17 2.12 -22.39
#